data_AF-A0A2E5WLR3-F1
#
_entry.id   AF-A0A2E5WLR3-F1
#
_cell.length_a   1.000
_cell.length_b   1.000
_cell.length_c   1.000
_cell.angle_alpha   90.00
_cell.angle_beta   90.00
_cell.angle_gamma   90.00
#
_symmetry.space_group_name_H-M   'P 1'
#
loop_
_entity.id
_entity.type
_entity.pdbx_description
1 polymer ?
#
loop_
_entity_poly.entity_id
_entity_poly.type
_entity_poly.pdbx_seq_one_letter_code
_entity_poly.pdbx_strand_id
1 'polypeptide(L)'
;MIHSAKVIKGNQLGREIGFPTINLSLESLNMDISYGVYAAYVFINSKKMLAAMHYGPKKSVDNIISLEFHILDFNDFSLNLDILDFEVLDFIRPLIKFSSLKDLQKQIKLDLLQIRSLYE
;
A
#
# COMPACT_ATOMS: atom_id res chain seq x y z
N MET A 1 4.46 15.73 -1.47
CA MET A 1 4.19 16.18 -0.08
C MET A 1 4.37 14.99 0.82
N ILE A 2 5.05 15.15 1.95
CA ILE A 2 5.24 14.05 2.92
C ILE A 2 4.05 14.04 3.89
N HIS A 3 3.47 12.86 4.07
CA HIS A 3 2.42 12.54 5.03
C HIS A 3 2.99 11.63 6.11
N SER A 4 2.40 11.69 7.31
CA SER A 4 2.77 10.84 8.45
C SER A 4 1.52 10.21 9.04
N ALA A 5 1.55 8.90 9.28
CA ALA A 5 0.41 8.22 9.90
C ALA A 5 0.82 7.04 10.78
N LYS A 6 -0.05 6.74 11.75
CA LYS A 6 0.13 5.64 12.71
C LYS A 6 0.01 4.30 12.01
N VAL A 7 0.97 3.42 12.25
CA VAL A 7 0.91 2.02 11.84
C VAL A 7 -0.10 1.29 12.73
N ILE A 8 -0.98 0.53 12.10
CA ILE A 8 -2.02 -0.24 12.79
C ILE A 8 -1.96 -1.71 12.40
N LYS A 9 -2.48 -2.57 13.27
CA LYS A 9 -2.56 -4.00 13.00
C LYS A 9 -3.66 -4.26 11.97
N GLY A 10 -3.26 -4.73 10.79
CA GLY A 10 -4.18 -5.20 9.75
C GLY A 10 -4.59 -6.66 9.90
N ASN A 11 -5.35 -7.16 8.92
CA ASN A 11 -5.81 -8.56 8.84
C ASN A 11 -4.72 -9.53 8.35
N GLN A 12 -3.52 -9.04 8.01
CA GLN A 12 -2.36 -9.82 7.54
C GLN A 12 -2.58 -10.70 6.29
N LEU A 13 -3.71 -10.56 5.58
CA LEU A 13 -3.98 -11.30 4.33
C LEU A 13 -2.88 -11.15 3.28
N GLY A 14 -2.29 -9.94 3.15
CA GLY A 14 -1.19 -9.69 2.22
C GLY A 14 -0.04 -10.70 2.40
N ARG A 15 0.27 -11.04 3.65
CA ARG A 15 1.35 -11.99 3.98
C ARG A 15 1.04 -13.40 3.49
N GLU A 16 -0.21 -13.85 3.59
CA GLU A 16 -0.64 -15.18 3.15
C GLU A 16 -0.52 -15.34 1.62
N ILE A 17 -0.65 -14.24 0.89
CA ILE A 17 -0.69 -14.23 -0.58
C ILE A 17 0.64 -13.79 -1.22
N GLY A 18 1.68 -13.54 -0.41
CA GLY A 18 3.02 -13.15 -0.86
C GLY A 18 3.24 -11.65 -1.07
N PHE A 19 2.29 -10.81 -0.65
CA PHE A 19 2.36 -9.35 -0.73
C PHE A 19 2.07 -8.72 0.64
N PRO A 20 2.95 -8.91 1.64
CA PRO A 20 2.77 -8.34 2.97
C PRO A 20 2.62 -6.81 2.91
N THR A 21 1.73 -6.26 3.74
CA THR A 21 1.42 -4.83 3.76
C THR A 21 1.53 -4.23 5.16
N ILE A 22 1.99 -2.98 5.23
CA ILE A 22 1.87 -2.12 6.40
C ILE A 22 0.52 -1.39 6.28
N ASN A 23 -0.30 -1.45 7.33
CA ASN A 23 -1.61 -0.79 7.35
C ASN A 23 -1.47 0.50 8.18
N LEU A 24 -2.00 1.62 7.68
CA LEU A 24 -1.96 2.91 8.39
C LEU A 24 -3.35 3.38 8.82
N SER A 25 -3.43 4.08 9.94
CA SER A 25 -4.64 4.76 10.40
C SER A 25 -4.94 5.97 9.54
N LEU A 26 -6.22 6.15 9.20
CA LEU A 26 -6.71 7.32 8.48
C LEU A 26 -7.22 8.43 9.40
N GLU A 27 -7.29 8.21 10.72
CA GLU A 27 -7.87 9.16 11.69
C GLU A 27 -7.22 10.56 11.63
N SER A 28 -5.93 10.62 11.32
CA SER A 28 -5.16 11.86 11.23
C SER A 28 -4.79 12.26 9.80
N LEU A 29 -5.29 11.55 8.79
CA LEU A 29 -4.98 11.79 7.38
C LEU A 29 -6.19 12.35 6.66
N ASN A 30 -6.04 13.56 6.11
CA ASN A 30 -7.00 14.09 5.14
C ASN A 30 -6.39 13.95 3.74
N MET A 31 -6.75 12.88 3.04
CA MET A 31 -6.29 12.61 1.67
C MET A 31 -7.45 12.83 0.70
N ASP A 32 -7.38 13.91 -0.07
CA ASP A 32 -8.33 14.19 -1.14
C ASP A 32 -7.84 13.57 -2.47
N ILE A 33 -7.79 12.23 -2.50
CA ILE A 33 -7.39 11.46 -3.67
C ILE A 33 -8.42 10.38 -3.98
N SER A 34 -8.44 9.92 -5.23
CA SER A 34 -9.34 8.85 -5.67
C SER A 34 -8.97 7.49 -5.04
N TYR A 35 -9.94 6.58 -4.97
CA TYR A 35 -9.64 5.22 -4.56
C TYR A 35 -8.87 4.46 -5.65
N GLY A 36 -7.83 3.73 -5.25
CA GLY A 36 -7.02 2.98 -6.19
C GLY A 36 -5.68 2.52 -5.62
N VAL A 37 -4.82 2.12 -6.55
CA VAL A 37 -3.42 1.79 -6.30
C VAL A 37 -2.54 2.91 -6.84
N TYR A 38 -1.53 3.27 -6.08
CA TYR A 38 -0.59 4.35 -6.35
C TYR A 38 0.84 3.86 -6.19
N ALA A 39 1.77 4.48 -6.91
CA ALA A 39 3.17 4.49 -6.53
C ALA A 39 3.33 5.41 -5.31
N ALA A 40 4.23 5.03 -4.41
CA ALA A 40 4.55 5.85 -3.25
C ALA A 40 6.02 5.67 -2.86
N TYR A 41 6.58 6.67 -2.20
CA TYR A 41 7.77 6.49 -1.38
C TYR A 41 7.37 6.34 0.08
N VAL A 42 8.08 5.49 0.80
CA VAL A 42 8.03 5.42 2.27
C VAL A 42 9.41 5.71 2.83
N PHE A 43 9.45 6.24 4.05
CA PHE A 43 10.69 6.60 4.72
C PHE A 43 10.84 5.79 6.01
N ILE A 44 11.83 4.90 6.05
CA ILE A 44 12.11 4.00 7.18
C ILE A 44 13.59 4.06 7.49
N ASN A 45 13.97 4.35 8.74
CA ASN A 45 15.37 4.44 9.18
C ASN A 45 16.24 5.31 8.24
N SER A 46 15.73 6.49 7.86
CA SER A 46 16.35 7.43 6.92
C SER A 46 16.55 6.90 5.49
N LYS A 47 15.98 5.74 5.13
CA LYS A 47 15.97 5.21 3.77
C LYS A 47 14.65 5.55 3.09
N LYS A 48 14.74 6.07 1.87
CA LYS A 48 13.60 6.21 0.96
C LYS A 48 13.42 4.90 0.20
N MET A 49 12.24 4.31 0.29
CA MET A 49 11.93 3.01 -0.32
C MET A 49 10.67 3.12 -1.19
N LEU A 50 10.67 2.46 -2.34
CA LEU A 50 9.54 2.45 -3.26
C LEU A 50 8.45 1.51 -2.72
N ALA A 51 7.19 1.89 -2.88
CA ALA A 51 6.05 1.13 -2.39
C ALA A 51 4.85 1.22 -3.36
N ALA A 52 4.02 0.17 -3.34
CA ALA A 52 2.65 0.23 -3.83
C ALA A 52 1.73 0.62 -2.68
N MET A 53 0.97 1.71 -2.86
CA MET A 53 -0.03 2.17 -1.91
C MET A 53 -1.43 1.81 -2.40
N HIS A 54 -2.19 1.10 -1.59
CA HIS A 54 -3.63 0.91 -1.78
C HIS A 54 -4.40 1.90 -0.90
N TYR A 55 -5.33 2.64 -1.51
CA TYR A 55 -6.26 3.51 -0.81
C TYR A 55 -7.70 3.22 -1.24
N GLY A 56 -8.53 2.77 -0.30
CA GLY A 56 -9.94 2.47 -0.55
C GLY A 56 -10.46 1.25 0.22
N PRO A 57 -11.71 0.82 -0.02
CA PRO A 57 -12.32 -0.29 0.69
C PRO A 57 -11.69 -1.65 0.34
N LYS A 58 -11.46 -2.50 1.36
CA LYS A 58 -10.90 -3.86 1.19
C LYS A 58 -11.81 -4.79 0.38
N LYS A 59 -13.10 -4.64 0.55
CA LYS A 59 -14.15 -5.38 -0.15
C LYS A 59 -15.20 -4.39 -0.60
N SER A 60 -15.86 -4.70 -1.71
CA SER A 60 -16.87 -3.80 -2.30
C SER A 60 -18.12 -3.58 -1.45
N VAL A 61 -18.24 -4.28 -0.31
CA VAL A 61 -19.36 -4.19 0.63
C VAL A 61 -18.90 -3.59 1.97
N ASP A 62 -17.59 -3.43 2.20
CA ASP A 62 -17.09 -2.84 3.44
C ASP A 62 -17.14 -1.31 3.36
N ASN A 63 -17.71 -0.68 4.39
CA ASN A 63 -17.68 0.78 4.56
C ASN A 63 -16.35 1.29 5.15
N ILE A 64 -15.40 0.40 5.41
CA ILE A 64 -14.13 0.73 6.05
C ILE A 64 -13.08 0.96 4.96
N ILE A 65 -12.63 2.21 4.83
CA ILE A 65 -11.51 2.58 3.96
C ILE A 65 -10.22 2.09 4.59
N SER A 66 -9.35 1.52 3.77
CA SER A 66 -8.02 1.05 4.16
C SER A 66 -6.94 1.84 3.43
N LEU A 67 -5.83 2.05 4.14
CA LEU A 67 -4.60 2.59 3.60
C LEU A 67 -3.48 1.58 3.86
N GLU A 68 -2.93 1.02 2.80
CA GLU A 68 -1.95 -0.07 2.88
C GLU A 68 -0.76 0.17 1.97
N PHE A 69 0.43 -0.18 2.46
CA PHE A 69 1.67 -0.08 1.72
C PHE A 69 2.33 -1.44 1.59
N HIS A 70 2.54 -1.89 0.36
CA HIS A 70 3.48 -2.96 0.05
C HIS A 70 4.80 -2.34 -0.38
N ILE A 71 5.82 -2.43 0.48
CA ILE A 71 7.13 -1.86 0.22
C ILE A 71 7.91 -2.86 -0.66
N LEU A 72 8.41 -2.37 -1.80
CA LEU A 72 9.17 -3.19 -2.74
C LEU A 72 10.50 -3.60 -2.11
N ASP A 73 10.90 -4.86 -2.33
CA ASP A 73 12.15 -5.46 -1.85
C ASP A 73 12.37 -5.39 -0.33
N PHE A 74 11.30 -5.18 0.44
CA PHE A 74 11.35 -5.11 1.89
C PHE A 74 10.94 -6.45 2.51
N ASN A 75 11.87 -7.04 3.25
CA ASN A 75 11.68 -8.35 3.88
C ASN A 75 11.68 -8.31 5.42
N ASP A 76 11.92 -7.14 6.02
CA ASP A 76 12.02 -7.00 7.47
C ASP A 76 10.70 -6.53 8.10
N PHE A 77 9.74 -7.44 8.16
CA PHE A 77 8.46 -7.21 8.84
C PHE A 77 8.54 -7.35 10.36
N SER A 78 9.74 -7.57 10.92
CA SER A 78 9.97 -7.57 12.37
C SER A 78 10.11 -6.16 12.95
N LEU A 79 10.28 -5.17 12.07
CA LEU A 79 10.30 -3.75 12.42
C LEU A 79 8.97 -3.32 13.05
N ASN A 80 9.02 -3.06 14.36
CA ASN A 80 7.96 -2.37 15.08
C ASN A 80 8.05 -0.88 14.76
N LEU A 81 7.27 -0.46 13.77
CA LEU A 81 7.09 0.94 13.41
C LEU A 81 5.77 1.43 14.02
N ASP A 82 5.82 2.52 14.78
CA ASP A 82 4.61 3.18 15.30
C ASP A 82 4.03 4.20 14.31
N ILE A 83 4.90 4.85 13.54
CA ILE A 83 4.58 5.87 12.53
C ILE A 83 5.30 5.51 11.24
N LEU A 84 4.63 5.74 10.12
CA LEU A 84 5.23 5.68 8.79
C LEU A 84 5.07 7.02 8.09
N ASP A 85 6.19 7.57 7.64
CA ASP A 85 6.22 8.72 6.74
C ASP A 85 6.20 8.22 5.30
N PHE A 86 5.42 8.88 4.45
CA PHE A 86 5.26 8.49 3.05
C PHE A 86 4.96 9.69 2.14
N GLU A 87 5.23 9.52 0.86
CA GLU A 87 4.86 10.45 -0.20
C GLU A 87 4.08 9.71 -1.28
N VAL A 88 2.91 10.24 -1.63
CA VAL A 88 2.09 9.71 -2.73
C VAL A 88 2.64 10.23 -4.05
N LEU A 89 2.80 9.33 -5.02
CA LEU A 89 3.31 9.62 -6.35
C LEU A 89 2.17 9.42 -7.38
N ASP A 90 2.42 8.65 -8.45
CA ASP A 90 1.44 8.43 -9.52
C ASP A 90 0.31 7.46 -9.16
N PHE A 91 -0.88 7.74 -9.70
CA PHE A 91 -1.98 6.79 -9.76
C PHE A 91 -1.66 5.67 -10.76
N ILE A 92 -1.63 4.43 -10.28
CA ILE A 92 -1.32 3.25 -11.09
C ILE A 92 -2.60 2.70 -11.72
N ARG A 93 -3.65 2.52 -10.92
CA ARG A 93 -4.95 2.02 -11.40
C ARG A 93 -6.09 2.20 -10.41
N PRO A 94 -7.36 2.18 -10.87
CA PRO A 94 -8.51 2.10 -9.98
C PRO A 94 -8.56 0.75 -9.23
N LEU A 95 -9.46 0.68 -8.24
CA LEU A 95 -9.78 -0.58 -7.57
C LEU A 95 -10.46 -1.57 -8.52
N ILE A 96 -10.05 -2.83 -8.45
CA ILE A 96 -10.55 -3.91 -9.30
C ILE A 96 -11.10 -5.00 -8.39
N LYS A 97 -12.28 -5.53 -8.72
CA LYS A 97 -12.79 -6.77 -8.10
C LYS A 97 -12.18 -7.97 -8.83
N PHE A 98 -11.62 -8.90 -8.08
CA PHE A 98 -11.04 -10.11 -8.64
C PHE A 98 -11.96 -11.31 -8.37
N SER A 99 -12.12 -12.16 -9.39
CA SER A 99 -12.84 -13.43 -9.32
C SER A 99 -12.07 -14.52 -8.58
N SER A 100 -10.74 -14.39 -8.48
CA SER A 100 -9.88 -15.35 -7.81
C SER A 100 -8.67 -14.70 -7.16
N LEU A 101 -8.09 -15.39 -6.18
CA LEU A 101 -6.84 -14.97 -5.56
C LEU A 101 -5.68 -14.91 -6.58
N LYS A 102 -5.67 -15.83 -7.55
CA LYS A 102 -4.64 -15.88 -8.60
C LYS A 102 -4.67 -14.64 -9.49
N ASP A 103 -5.87 -14.15 -9.82
CA ASP A 103 -6.04 -12.93 -10.62
C ASP A 103 -5.56 -11.70 -9.85
N LEU A 104 -5.88 -11.62 -8.55
CA LEU A 104 -5.37 -10.58 -7.66
C LEU A 104 -3.84 -10.57 -7.62
N GLN A 105 -3.21 -11.72 -7.38
CA GLN A 105 -1.75 -11.83 -7.34
C GLN A 105 -1.10 -11.44 -8.67
N LYS A 106 -1.70 -11.85 -9.80
CA LYS A 106 -1.21 -11.46 -11.13
C LYS A 106 -1.27 -9.94 -11.31
N GLN A 107 -2.37 -9.32 -10.91
CA GLN A 107 -2.50 -7.86 -11.01
C GLN A 107 -1.51 -7.14 -10.12
N ILE A 108 -1.33 -7.55 -8.86
CA ILE A 108 -0.32 -6.93 -7.97
C ILE A 108 1.07 -6.99 -8.61
N LYS A 109 1.46 -8.11 -9.23
CA LYS A 109 2.75 -8.19 -9.94
C LYS A 109 2.86 -7.18 -11.08
N LEU A 110 1.79 -6.98 -11.86
CA LEU A 110 1.77 -5.98 -12.92
C LEU A 110 1.89 -4.56 -12.36
N ASP A 111 1.17 -4.28 -11.27
CA ASP A 111 1.22 -2.98 -10.57
C ASP A 111 2.67 -2.69 -10.11
N LEU A 112 3.35 -3.67 -9.50
CA LEU A 112 4.74 -3.53 -9.05
C LEU A 112 5.72 -3.36 -10.21
N LEU A 113 5.54 -4.10 -11.31
CA LEU A 113 6.37 -3.93 -12.51
C LEU A 113 6.21 -2.53 -13.12
N GLN A 114 4.99 -2.00 -13.16
CA GLN A 114 4.73 -0.65 -13.62
C GLN A 114 5.38 0.39 -12.70
N ILE A 115 5.24 0.24 -11.38
CA ILE A 115 5.88 1.11 -10.40
C ILE A 115 7.41 1.12 -10.59
N ARG A 116 8.04 -0.05 -10.75
CA ARG A 116 9.48 -0.12 -11.05
C ARG A 116 9.82 0.62 -12.34
N SER A 117 9.11 0.36 -13.42
CA SER A 117 9.38 1.00 -14.72
C SER A 117 9.29 2.53 -14.70
N LEU A 118 8.58 3.12 -13.74
CA LEU A 118 8.43 4.57 -13.61
C LEU A 118 9.50 5.21 -12.70
N TYR A 119 10.07 4.45 -11.76
CA TYR A 119 10.86 4.98 -10.65
C TYR A 119 12.21 4.28 -10.40
N GLU A 120 12.55 3.27 -11.22
CA GLU A 120 13.86 2.60 -11.32
C GLU A 120 14.42 2.75 -12.74
#